data_AF-A0A2N0M5L8-F1
#
_entry.id   AF-A0A2N0M5L8-F1
#
_cell.length_a   1.000
_cell.length_b   1.000
_cell.length_c   1.000
_cell.angle_alpha   90.00
_cell.angle_beta   90.00
_cell.angle_gamma   90.00
#
_symmetry.space_group_name_H-M   'P 1'
#
loop_
_entity.id
_entity.type
_entity.pdbx_description
1 polymer ?
#
loop_
_entity_poly.entity_id
_entity_poly.type
_entity_poly.pdbx_seq_one_letter_code
_entity_poly.pdbx_strand_id
1 'polypeptide(L)' 'MAEGDMTVVQSCGACGEELGTFDVKKDNMMLMTTETIWCPNCQADTHEVRDLAGRGAAIHQEQGSYAANNPVDPETRR' A
#
# COMPACT_ATOMS: atom_id res chain seq x y z
N MET A 1 7.40 -17.80 -10.23
CA MET A 1 7.62 -16.68 -9.29
C MET A 1 8.48 -17.25 -8.19
N ALA A 2 9.74 -16.81 -8.08
CA ALA A 2 10.66 -17.40 -7.12
C ALA A 2 10.22 -17.04 -5.70
N GLU A 3 10.34 -18.02 -4.80
CA GLU A 3 9.88 -17.93 -3.42
C GLU A 3 10.73 -16.88 -2.68
N GLY A 4 10.24 -15.62 -2.62
CA GLY A 4 10.90 -14.54 -1.89
C GLY A 4 10.94 -13.18 -2.60
N ASP A 5 10.55 -13.09 -3.87
CA ASP A 5 10.40 -11.80 -4.54
C ASP A 5 9.03 -11.18 -4.21
N MET A 6 9.02 -9.89 -3.93
CA MET A 6 7.84 -9.09 -3.68
C MET A 6 7.74 -8.00 -4.74
N THR A 7 6.56 -7.86 -5.33
CA THR A 7 6.25 -6.82 -6.31
C THR A 7 5.91 -5.52 -5.58
N VAL A 8 6.71 -4.49 -5.82
CA VAL A 8 6.53 -3.14 -5.28
C VAL A 8 5.94 -2.25 -6.37
N VAL A 9 4.95 -1.46 -5.98
CA VAL A 9 4.29 -0.45 -6.79
C VAL A 9 4.88 0.90 -6.47
N GLN A 10 5.34 1.61 -7.50
CA GLN A 10 5.79 3.00 -7.42
C GLN A 10 4.65 3.92 -7.83
N SER A 11 4.36 4.90 -7.00
CA SER A 11 3.26 5.83 -7.17
C SER A 11 3.66 7.27 -6.82
N CYS A 12 2.96 8.23 -7.42
CA CYS A 12 3.18 9.65 -7.20
C CYS A 12 2.70 10.06 -5.80
N GLY A 13 3.58 10.67 -4.99
CA GLY A 13 3.21 11.14 -3.65
C GLY A 13 2.23 12.31 -3.61
N ALA A 14 1.99 12.99 -4.74
CA ALA A 14 1.05 14.11 -4.81
C ALA A 14 -0.36 13.69 -5.24
N CYS A 15 -0.48 12.87 -6.28
CA CYS A 15 -1.79 12.46 -6.83
C CYS A 15 -2.12 10.98 -6.64
N GLY A 16 -1.17 10.16 -6.19
CA GLY A 16 -1.36 8.72 -6.01
C GLY A 16 -1.34 7.90 -7.30
N GLU A 17 -1.04 8.52 -8.45
CA GLU A 17 -0.97 7.81 -9.73
C GLU A 17 0.11 6.73 -9.73
N GLU A 18 -0.23 5.53 -10.21
CA GLU A 18 0.73 4.43 -10.36
C GLU A 18 1.66 4.71 -11.54
N LEU A 19 2.95 4.84 -11.27
CA LEU A 19 3.96 5.14 -12.29
C LEU A 19 4.70 3.88 -12.79
N GLY A 20 4.71 2.81 -11.99
CA GLY A 20 5.30 1.54 -12.40
C GLY A 20 5.35 0.50 -11.29
N THR A 21 5.78 -0.71 -11.63
CA THR A 21 5.96 -1.82 -10.68
C THR A 21 7.28 -2.53 -10.93
N PHE A 22 7.88 -3.10 -9.88
CA PHE A 22 9.13 -3.84 -9.97
C PHE A 22 9.23 -4.91 -8.88
N ASP A 23 9.91 -6.01 -9.18
CA ASP A 23 10.12 -7.11 -8.25
C ASP A 23 11.42 -6.93 -7.47
N VAL A 24 11.34 -7.03 -6.15
CA VAL A 24 12.49 -6.99 -5.24
C VAL A 24 12.48 -8.17 -4.30
N LYS A 25 13.66 -8.67 -3.95
CA LYS A 25 13.78 -9.65 -2.87
C LYS A 25 13.24 -9.07 -1.57
N LYS A 26 12.56 -9.90 -0.78
CA LYS A 26 11.97 -9.52 0.51
C LYS A 26 12.95 -8.82 1.45
N ASP A 27 14.19 -9.31 1.54
CA ASP A 27 15.24 -8.72 2.38
C ASP A 27 15.74 -7.35 1.90
N ASN A 28 15.48 -6.99 0.64
CA ASN A 28 15.90 -5.73 0.02
C ASN A 28 14.72 -4.79 -0.29
N MET A 29 13.54 -5.05 0.30
CA MET A 29 12.35 -4.26 0.02
C MET A 29 12.39 -2.90 0.75
N MET A 30 12.92 -1.89 0.07
CA MET A 30 12.95 -0.51 0.56
C MET A 30 11.67 0.24 0.16
N LEU A 31 10.64 0.17 1.02
CA LEU A 31 9.36 0.87 0.83
C LEU A 31 9.40 2.35 1.23
N MET A 32 10.32 2.73 2.13
CA MET A 32 10.55 4.13 2.47
C MET A 32 11.74 4.63 1.67
N THR A 33 11.51 5.70 0.93
CA THR A 33 12.44 6.32 0.00
C THR A 33 12.33 7.83 0.20
N THR A 34 13.42 8.56 0.00
CA THR A 34 13.43 10.03 -0.05
C THR A 34 13.67 10.53 -1.47
N GLU A 35 13.61 9.62 -2.44
CA GLU A 35 13.81 9.94 -3.85
C GLU A 35 12.58 10.68 -4.39
N THR A 36 12.82 11.44 -5.44
CA THR A 36 11.78 12.11 -6.19
C THR A 36 11.63 11.49 -7.57
N ILE A 37 10.39 11.42 -8.04
CA ILE A 37 10.00 10.83 -9.32
C ILE A 37 9.17 11.83 -10.12
N TRP A 38 9.40 11.83 -11.44
CA TRP A 38 8.61 12.63 -12.36
C TRP A 38 7.23 12.02 -12.55
N CYS A 39 6.18 12.78 -12.23
CA CYS A 39 4.81 12.37 -12.46
C CYS A 39 4.25 13.01 -13.75
N PRO A 40 3.82 12.23 -14.76
CA PRO A 40 3.24 12.78 -15.99
C PRO A 40 1.88 13.44 -15.76
N ASN A 41 1.14 13.01 -14.73
CA ASN A 41 -0.15 13.59 -14.36
C ASN A 41 0.01 14.95 -13.66
N CYS A 42 0.95 15.07 -12.72
CA CYS A 42 1.24 16.33 -12.04
C CYS A 42 2.15 17.27 -12.86
N GLN A 43 2.84 16.75 -13.88
CA GLN A 43 3.87 17.44 -14.65
C GLN A 43 4.94 18.10 -13.76
N ALA A 44 5.30 17.40 -12.69
CA ALA A 44 6.24 17.86 -11.69
C ALA A 44 7.01 16.70 -11.08
N ASP A 45 8.16 17.02 -10.50
CA ASP A 45 8.93 16.10 -9.69
C ASP A 45 8.30 16.01 -8.29
N THR A 46 7.96 14.81 -7.87
CA THR A 46 7.18 14.56 -6.64
C THR A 46 7.86 13.50 -5.80
N HIS A 47 7.59 13.47 -4.49
CA HIS A 47 8.10 12.42 -3.64
C HIS A 47 7.61 11.04 -4.10
N GLU A 48 8.50 10.06 -4.12
CA GLU A 48 8.18 8.69 -4.49
C GLU A 48 7.44 7.96 -3.37
N VAL A 49 6.31 7.32 -3.68
CA VAL A 49 5.59 6.45 -2.73
C VAL A 49 5.67 5.03 -3.24
N ARG A 50 6.25 4.14 -2.43
CA ARG A 50 6.34 2.70 -2.71
C ARG A 50 5.38 1.93 -1.82
N ASP A 51 4.57 1.06 -2.41
CA ASP A 51 3.66 0.15 -1.68
C ASP A 51 3.79 -1.28 -2.23
N LEU A 52 3.22 -2.25 -1.51
CA LEU A 52 3.23 -3.64 -1.92
C LEU A 52 2.02 -3.93 -2.82
N ALA A 53 2.28 -4.54 -3.99
CA ALA A 53 1.20 -4.96 -4.87
C ALA A 53 0.23 -5.88 -4.12
N GLY A 54 -1.08 -5.56 -4.21
CA GLY A 54 -2.13 -6.34 -3.56
C GLY A 54 -2.37 -6.03 -2.07
N ARG A 55 -1.55 -5.19 -1.42
CA ARG A 55 -1.78 -4.79 -0.02
C ARG A 55 -3.14 -4.11 0.17
N GLY A 56 -3.51 -3.19 -0.73
CA GLY A 56 -4.83 -2.55 -0.69
C GLY A 56 -5.99 -3.55 -0.78
N ALA A 57 -5.90 -4.53 -1.68
CA ALA A 57 -6.92 -5.57 -1.83
C ALA A 57 -7.04 -6.45 -0.57
N ALA A 58 -5.90 -6.79 0.05
CA ALA A 58 -5.89 -7.54 1.32
C ALA A 58 -6.57 -6.74 2.44
N ILE A 59 -6.28 -5.44 2.57
CA ILE A 59 -6.94 -4.57 3.55
C ILE A 59 -8.45 -4.54 3.34
N HIS A 60 -8.91 -4.41 2.08
CA HIS A 60 -10.34 -4.43 1.78
C HIS A 60 -11.00 -5.77 2.13
N GLN A 61 -10.32 -6.89 1.86
CA GLN A 61 -10.79 -8.21 2.24
C GLN A 61 -10.89 -8.38 3.76
N GLU A 62 -9.88 -7.93 4.50
CA GLU A 62 -9.86 -7.97 5.96
C GLU A 62 -11.00 -7.13 6.55
N GLN A 63 -11.16 -5.89 6.06
CA GLN A 63 -12.23 -4.99 6.51
C GLN A 63 -13.63 -5.54 6.21
N GLY A 64 -13.81 -6.19 5.06
CA GLY A 64 -15.05 -6.87 4.72
C GLY A 64 -15.36 -8.08 5.61
N SER A 65 -14.34 -8.65 6.25
CA SER A 65 -14.47 -9.79 7.16
C SER A 65 -14.73 -9.38 8.62
N TYR A 66 -14.68 -8.08 8.94
CA TYR A 66 -14.97 -7.60 10.29
C TYR A 66 -16.42 -7.89 10.66
N ALA A 67 -16.62 -8.38 11.89
CA ALA A 67 -17.96 -8.48 12.44
C ALA A 67 -18.63 -7.10 12.39
N ALA A 68 -19.94 -7.08 12.15
CA ALA A 68 -20.71 -5.85 12.25
C ALA A 68 -20.40 -5.18 13.59
N ASN A 69 -20.23 -3.85 13.60
CA ASN A 69 -20.07 -3.06 14.82
C ASN A 69 -21.35 -3.18 15.65
N ASN A 70 -21.48 -4.30 16.36
CA ASN A 70 -22.56 -4.53 17.27
C ASN A 70 -22.38 -3.51 18.40
N PRO A 71 -23.43 -2.75 18.76
CA PRO A 71 -23.35 -1.89 19.93
C PRO A 71 -22.89 -2.76 21.11
N VAL A 72 -21.88 -2.28 21.84
CA VAL A 72 -21.42 -2.94 23.06
C VAL A 72 -22.59 -2.90 24.02
N ASP A 73 -23.15 -4.06 24.32
CA ASP A 73 -24.23 -4.18 25.28
C ASP A 73 -23.70 -3.72 26.66
N PRO A 74 -24.30 -2.69 27.27
CA PRO A 74 -23.80 -2.12 28.52
C PRO A 74 -23.97 -3.06 29.73
N GLU A 75 -24.75 -4.15 29.61
CA GLU A 75 -24.95 -5.13 30.67
C GLU A 75 -23.86 -6.19 30.71
N THR A 76 -23.15 -6.41 29.59
CA THR A 76 -22.00 -7.34 29.49
C THR A 76 -20.76 -6.82 30.25
N ARG A 77 -20.81 -5.60 30.80
CA ARG A 77 -19.73 -4.96 31.58
C ARG A 77 -19.94 -5.00 33.11
N ARG A 78 -20.97 -5.70 33.60
CA ARG A 78 -21.24 -5.86 35.05
C ARG A 78 -20.69 -7.17 35.59
#